data_AF-A0A7Y1XHE1-F1
#
_entry.id   AF-A0A7Y1XHE1-F1
#
_cell.length_a   1.000
_cell.length_b   1.000
_cell.length_c   1.000
_cell.angle_alpha   90.00
_cell.angle_beta   90.00
_cell.angle_gamma   90.00
#
_symmetry.space_group_name_H-M   'P 1'
#
loop_
_entity.id
_entity.type
_entity.pdbx_description
1 polymer ?
#
loop_
_entity_poly.entity_id
_entity_poly.type
_entity_poly.pdbx_seq_one_letter_code
_entity_poly.pdbx_strand_id
1 'polypeptide(L)'
;MLIWLAEYLQQYVSGFAVVQYLSMRAILSVLTALGISLLFGPQMIQRLIDKQLGQTVRDDGPESHLEKAGTPTMGGALILISICISTFLWADISNRYVQAVLAATIA
;
A
#
# COMPACT_ATOMS: atom_id res chain seq x y z
N MET A 1 -1.18 -14.89 1.86
CA MET A 1 -1.71 -15.82 2.89
C MET A 1 -3.15 -16.27 2.62
N LEU A 2 -4.02 -15.38 2.12
CA LEU A 2 -5.44 -15.68 1.90
C LEU A 2 -5.67 -16.76 0.82
N ILE A 3 -4.70 -17.00 -0.06
CA ILE A 3 -4.74 -18.08 -1.06
C ILE A 3 -4.86 -19.44 -0.36
N TRP A 4 -3.99 -19.72 0.60
CA TRP A 4 -3.98 -20.98 1.35
C TRP A 4 -5.27 -21.18 2.15
N LEU A 5 -5.79 -20.09 2.73
CA LEU A 5 -7.06 -20.12 3.45
C LEU A 5 -8.23 -20.39 2.49
N ALA A 6 -8.25 -19.74 1.33
CA ALA A 6 -9.29 -19.95 0.32
C ALA A 6 -9.24 -21.38 -0.24
N GLU A 7 -8.05 -21.94 -0.45
CA GLU A 7 -7.86 -23.33 -0.88
C GLU A 7 -8.39 -24.32 0.17
N TYR A 8 -8.12 -24.09 1.46
CA TYR A 8 -8.69 -24.89 2.53
C TYR A 8 -10.22 -24.80 2.57
N LEU A 9 -10.77 -23.58 2.47
CA LEU A 9 -12.22 -23.35 2.52
C LEU A 9 -12.96 -23.85 1.26
N GLN A 10 -12.26 -23.98 0.14
CA GLN A 10 -12.81 -24.53 -1.10
C GLN A 10 -13.32 -25.97 -0.93
N GLN A 11 -12.78 -26.72 0.04
CA GLN A 11 -13.25 -28.07 0.38
C GLN A 11 -14.69 -28.06 0.92
N TYR A 12 -15.13 -26.96 1.52
CA TYR A 12 -16.47 -26.80 2.10
C TYR A 12 -17.41 -26.02 1.18
N VAL A 13 -16.89 -25.00 0.49
CA VAL A 13 -17.69 -24.14 -0.40
C VAL A 13 -16.90 -23.90 -1.69
N SER A 14 -17.40 -24.43 -2.81
CA SER A 14 -16.76 -24.32 -4.13
C SER A 14 -16.51 -22.88 -4.60
N GLY A 15 -17.27 -21.91 -4.09
CA GLY A 15 -17.12 -20.49 -4.42
C GLY A 15 -15.75 -19.90 -4.08
N PHE A 16 -15.00 -20.47 -3.11
CA PHE A 16 -13.66 -19.98 -2.77
C PHE A 16 -12.62 -20.24 -3.88
N ALA A 17 -12.92 -21.11 -4.85
CA ALA A 17 -12.07 -21.33 -6.02
C ALA A 17 -11.83 -20.03 -6.82
N VAL A 18 -12.75 -19.06 -6.75
CA VAL A 18 -12.63 -17.78 -7.45
C VAL A 18 -11.40 -16.98 -7.00
N VAL A 19 -10.97 -17.17 -5.74
CA VAL A 19 -9.76 -16.53 -5.20
C VAL A 19 -8.48 -17.13 -5.77
N GLN A 20 -8.51 -18.31 -6.41
CA GLN A 20 -7.32 -18.89 -7.03
C GLN A 20 -6.97 -18.22 -8.37
N TYR A 21 -7.93 -17.60 -9.05
CA TYR A 21 -7.67 -16.91 -10.32
C TYR A 21 -6.76 -15.70 -10.11
N LEU A 22 -5.72 -15.60 -10.93
CA LEU A 22 -4.75 -14.52 -10.87
C LEU A 22 -5.38 -13.14 -11.07
N SER A 23 -6.31 -13.02 -12.03
CA SER A 23 -7.03 -11.77 -12.31
C SER A 23 -7.85 -11.29 -11.10
N MET A 24 -8.56 -12.21 -10.45
CA MET A 24 -9.33 -11.90 -9.25
C MET A 24 -8.41 -11.41 -8.13
N ARG A 25 -7.32 -12.13 -7.87
CA ARG A 25 -6.32 -11.74 -6.87
C ARG A 25 -5.70 -10.39 -7.17
N ALA A 26 -5.39 -10.10 -8.42
CA ALA A 26 -4.82 -8.81 -8.83
C ALA A 26 -5.80 -7.66 -8.54
N ILE A 27 -7.08 -7.81 -8.92
CA ILE A 27 -8.12 -6.82 -8.65
C ILE A 27 -8.28 -6.62 -7.14
N LEU A 28 -8.40 -7.69 -6.37
CA LEU A 28 -8.54 -7.62 -4.91
C LEU A 28 -7.31 -6.98 -4.25
N SER A 29 -6.11 -7.25 -4.77
CA SER A 29 -4.87 -6.60 -4.31
C SER A 29 -4.90 -5.10 -4.52
N VAL A 30 -5.30 -4.64 -5.72
CA VAL A 30 -5.40 -3.21 -6.05
C VAL A 30 -6.45 -2.54 -5.17
N LEU A 31 -7.64 -3.13 -5.05
CA LEU A 31 -8.72 -2.59 -4.23
C LEU A 31 -8.33 -2.51 -2.75
N THR A 32 -7.61 -3.51 -2.24
CA THR A 32 -7.11 -3.51 -0.86
C THR A 32 -6.09 -2.40 -0.64
N ALA A 33 -5.10 -2.26 -1.54
CA ALA A 33 -4.08 -1.22 -1.43
C ALA A 33 -4.67 0.19 -1.56
N LEU A 34 -5.65 0.37 -2.45
CA LEU A 34 -6.40 1.61 -2.60
C LEU A 34 -7.21 1.92 -1.34
N GLY A 35 -7.94 0.93 -0.82
CA GLY A 35 -8.73 1.07 0.40
C GLY A 35 -7.88 1.48 1.60
N ILE A 36 -6.70 0.84 1.79
CA ILE A 36 -5.75 1.22 2.84
C ILE A 36 -5.31 2.67 2.63
N SER A 37 -4.91 3.05 1.41
CA SER A 37 -4.44 4.40 1.11
C SER A 37 -5.50 5.47 1.36
N LEU A 38 -6.76 5.22 0.99
CA LEU A 38 -7.86 6.17 1.19
C LEU A 38 -8.29 6.27 2.66
N LEU A 39 -8.35 5.16 3.39
CA LEU A 39 -8.79 5.13 4.78
C LEU A 39 -7.72 5.68 5.73
N PHE A 40 -6.46 5.29 5.55
CA PHE A 40 -5.36 5.68 6.44
C PHE A 40 -4.60 6.93 5.96
N GLY A 41 -4.83 7.38 4.72
CA GLY A 41 -4.19 8.55 4.15
C GLY A 41 -4.34 9.82 5.00
N PRO A 42 -5.58 10.24 5.36
CA PRO A 42 -5.78 11.45 6.16
C PRO A 42 -5.08 11.38 7.53
N GLN A 43 -5.15 10.23 8.19
CA GLN A 43 -4.50 10.02 9.50
C GLN A 43 -2.97 10.08 9.39
N MET A 44 -2.40 9.52 8.32
CA MET A 44 -0.96 9.58 8.11
C MET A 44 -0.49 10.99 7.77
N ILE A 45 -1.25 11.72 6.95
CA ILE A 45 -0.97 13.12 6.61
C ILE A 45 -0.93 13.98 7.89
N GLN A 46 -1.94 13.88 8.76
CA GLN A 46 -1.95 14.63 10.02
C GLN A 46 -0.73 14.29 10.90
N ARG A 47 -0.41 13.01 11.07
CA ARG A 47 0.76 12.60 11.86
C ARG A 47 2.09 13.10 11.29
N LEU A 48 2.20 13.22 9.97
CA LEU A 48 3.41 13.74 9.32
C LEU A 48 3.54 15.26 9.48
N ILE A 49 2.41 15.98 9.43
CA ILE A 49 2.35 17.41 9.72
C ILE A 49 2.76 17.67 11.18
N ASP A 50 2.19 16.90 12.12
CA ASP A 50 2.50 17.03 13.56
C ASP A 50 3.97 16.77 13.89
N LYS A 51 4.63 15.91 13.12
CA LYS A 51 6.06 15.60 13.25
C LYS A 51 6.98 16.64 12.59
N GLN A 52 6.43 17.75 12.07
CA GLN A 52 7.19 18.81 11.41
C GLN A 52 8.09 18.31 10.26
N LEU A 53 7.71 17.20 9.62
CA LEU A 53 8.34 16.72 8.38
C LEU A 53 7.76 17.47 7.17
N GLY A 54 7.50 18.77 7.35
CA GLY A 54 7.08 19.69 6.32
C GLY A 54 8.29 20.20 5.56
N GLN A 55 8.15 20.39 4.26
CA GLN A 55 9.20 20.97 3.44
C GLN A 55 9.51 22.39 3.93
N THR A 56 10.75 22.64 4.37
CA THR A 56 11.24 24.00 4.62
C THR A 56 11.37 24.70 3.28
N VAL A 57 10.39 25.55 2.96
CA VAL A 57 10.43 26.39 1.75
C VAL A 57 11.42 27.51 2.01
N ARG A 58 12.25 27.80 1.01
CA ARG A 58 13.30 28.80 1.07
C ARG A 58 12.68 30.16 0.75
N ASP A 59 12.93 31.17 1.58
CA ASP A 59 12.29 32.50 1.50
C ASP A 59 12.72 33.32 0.25
N ASP A 60 13.67 32.83 -0.54
CA ASP A 60 14.19 33.45 -1.77
C ASP A 60 13.41 33.07 -3.05
N GLY A 61 12.29 32.34 -2.94
CA GLY A 61 11.46 31.87 -4.06
C GLY A 61 10.22 32.74 -4.37
N PRO A 62 9.57 32.53 -5.53
CA PRO A 62 8.31 33.21 -5.88
C PRO A 62 7.20 32.91 -4.86
N GLU A 63 6.30 33.86 -4.58
CA GLU A 63 5.21 33.70 -3.58
C GLU A 63 4.34 32.45 -3.79
N SER A 64 4.17 31.99 -5.04
CA SER A 64 3.45 30.75 -5.37
C SER A 64 4.11 29.47 -4.83
N HIS A 65 5.39 29.50 -4.47
CA HIS A 65 6.08 28.40 -3.82
C HIS A 65 5.84 28.33 -2.30
N LEU A 66 5.39 29.42 -1.68
CA LEU A 66 5.02 29.45 -0.26
C LEU A 66 3.71 28.69 0.02
N GLU A 67 2.82 28.55 -0.96
CA GLU A 67 1.59 27.76 -0.83
C GLU A 67 1.84 26.27 -0.57
N LYS A 68 3.03 25.75 -0.92
CA LYS A 68 3.42 24.35 -0.66
C LYS A 68 4.03 24.17 0.72
N ALA A 69 4.30 25.26 1.45
CA ALA A 69 4.85 25.20 2.80
C ALA A 69 3.87 24.45 3.72
N GLY A 70 4.36 23.38 4.36
CA GLY A 70 3.55 22.53 5.23
C GLY A 70 2.94 21.28 4.58
N THR A 71 3.10 21.06 3.26
CA THR A 71 2.78 19.73 2.69
C THR A 71 3.81 18.68 3.15
N PRO A 72 3.37 17.55 3.73
CA PRO A 72 4.28 16.53 4.25
C PRO A 72 4.96 15.74 3.12
N THR A 73 6.25 15.48 3.24
CA THR A 73 7.09 14.90 2.17
C THR A 73 7.21 13.36 2.17
N MET A 74 6.42 12.67 3.00
CA MET A 74 6.54 11.21 3.23
C MET A 74 5.32 10.39 2.74
N GLY A 75 4.61 10.85 1.71
CA GLY A 75 3.49 10.10 1.12
C GLY A 75 3.86 8.71 0.60
N GLY A 76 5.11 8.53 0.16
CA GLY A 76 5.65 7.24 -0.26
C GLY A 76 5.59 6.14 0.81
N ALA A 77 5.66 6.50 2.09
CA ALA A 77 5.54 5.53 3.18
C ALA A 77 4.17 4.83 3.19
N LEU A 78 3.09 5.56 2.89
CA LEU A 78 1.74 4.99 2.80
C LEU A 78 1.66 4.00 1.65
N ILE A 79 2.24 4.37 0.51
CA ILE A 79 2.27 3.54 -0.69
C ILE A 79 3.01 2.23 -0.39
N LEU A 80 4.20 2.31 0.22
CA LEU A 80 4.98 1.14 0.59
C LEU A 80 4.23 0.23 1.56
N ILE A 81 3.61 0.80 2.61
CA ILE A 81 2.82 0.03 3.58
C ILE A 81 1.62 -0.64 2.90
N SER A 82 0.86 0.11 2.08
CA SER A 82 -0.30 -0.39 1.35
C SER A 82 0.06 -1.53 0.40
N ILE A 83 1.17 -1.40 -0.36
CA ILE A 83 1.67 -2.43 -1.26
C ILE A 83 2.10 -3.66 -0.45
N CYS A 84 2.90 -3.50 0.59
CA CYS A 84 3.40 -4.61 1.39
C CYS A 84 2.25 -5.43 2.01
N ILE A 85 1.27 -4.76 2.61
CA ILE A 85 0.10 -5.42 3.21
C ILE A 85 -0.70 -6.17 2.13
N SER A 86 -0.97 -5.51 1.00
CA SER A 86 -1.75 -6.10 -0.09
C SER A 86 -1.05 -7.33 -0.69
N THR A 87 0.25 -7.23 -0.97
CA THR A 87 1.07 -8.35 -1.44
C THR A 87 1.08 -9.50 -0.43
N PHE A 88 1.23 -9.22 0.86
CA PHE A 88 1.24 -10.26 1.89
C PHE A 88 -0.10 -11.03 1.97
N LEU A 89 -1.22 -10.35 1.78
CA LEU A 89 -2.55 -10.94 1.80
C LEU A 89 -2.80 -11.81 0.56
N TRP A 90 -2.59 -11.26 -0.64
CA TRP A 90 -3.08 -11.83 -1.91
C TRP A 90 -2.02 -12.48 -2.81
N ALA A 91 -0.74 -12.20 -2.59
CA ALA A 91 0.35 -12.82 -3.35
C ALA A 91 0.75 -14.18 -2.76
N ASP A 92 1.39 -14.99 -3.60
CA ASP A 92 2.01 -16.23 -3.15
C ASP A 92 3.46 -15.93 -2.73
N ILE A 93 3.71 -15.99 -1.43
CA ILE A 93 5.00 -15.69 -0.83
C ILE A 93 6.01 -16.83 -1.07
N SER A 94 5.57 -18.03 -1.44
CA SER A 94 6.46 -19.12 -1.83
C SER A 94 7.18 -18.85 -3.16
N ASN A 95 6.67 -17.90 -3.95
CA ASN A 95 7.27 -17.52 -5.21
C ASN A 95 8.50 -16.61 -5.00
N ARG A 96 9.66 -17.07 -5.47
CA ARG A 96 10.93 -16.34 -5.38
C ARG A 96 10.88 -14.96 -6.05
N TYR A 97 10.12 -14.80 -7.13
CA TYR A 97 9.96 -13.50 -7.79
C TYR A 97 9.21 -12.52 -6.90
N VAL A 98 8.17 -12.97 -6.18
CA VAL A 98 7.43 -12.12 -5.23
C VAL A 98 8.33 -11.71 -4.07
N GLN A 99 9.13 -12.64 -3.54
CA GLN A 99 10.09 -12.34 -2.48
C GLN A 99 11.13 -11.31 -2.92
N ALA A 100 11.70 -11.47 -4.13
CA ALA A 100 12.69 -10.54 -4.67
C ALA A 100 12.12 -9.13 -4.87
N VAL A 101 10.92 -9.00 -5.44
CA VAL A 101 10.25 -7.72 -5.63
C VAL A 101 9.88 -7.08 -4.29
N LEU A 102 9.38 -7.86 -3.34
CA LEU A 102 9.03 -7.35 -2.01
C LEU A 102 10.28 -6.86 -1.27
N ALA A 103 11.39 -7.61 -1.33
CA ALA A 103 12.67 -7.19 -0.77
C ALA A 103 13.17 -5.88 -1.42
N ALA A 104 13.13 -5.78 -2.75
CA ALA A 104 13.53 -4.58 -3.47
C ALA A 104 12.63 -3.36 -3.21
N THR A 105 11.36 -3.59 -2.84
CA THR A 105 10.41 -2.53 -2.52
C THR A 105 10.63 -1.96 -1.11
N ILE A 106 11.16 -2.76 -0.20
CA ILE A 106 11.38 -2.39 1.21
C ILE A 106 12.81 -1.90 1.47
N ALA A 107 13.79 -2.32 0.64
CA ALA A 107 15.19 -1.93 0.72
C ALA A 107 15.43 -0.45 0.40
#